data_AF-A0A2S2PGK7-F1
#
_entry.id   AF-A0A2S2PGK7-F1
#
_cell.length_a   1.000
_cell.length_b   1.000
_cell.length_c   1.000
_cell.angle_alpha   90.00
_cell.angle_beta   90.00
_cell.angle_gamma   90.00
#
_symmetry.space_group_name_H-M   'P 1'
#
loop_
_entity.id
_entity.type
_entity.pdbx_description
1 polymer ?
#
loop_
_entity_poly.entity_id
_entity_poly.type
_entity_poly.pdbx_seq_one_letter_code
_entity_poly.pdbx_strand_id
1 'polypeptide(L)'
;FNLLSFTITILAVSITPAYSTKYDDPTFYYNTCTYVLIRYAGFKDNVAQDFANIGLNQYQTTIRNASQVVKNTVKITILAIYTTALDIIPPTQFSTMWFTIITNNLILGYTTSLLDTLSRIQNIKPVTAYCKFVSNGGINIIKHNFITMQNERLLFQLG
;
A
#
# COMPACT_ATOMS: atom_id res chain seq x y z
N PHE A 1 -24.26 58.15 10.18
CA PHE A 1 -23.06 57.33 10.42
C PHE A 1 -23.33 55.92 9.91
N ASN A 2 -22.97 55.63 8.67
CA ASN A 2 -22.84 54.27 8.14
C ASN A 2 -21.34 54.00 8.05
N LEU A 3 -20.82 53.23 8.99
CA LEU A 3 -19.40 52.88 9.06
C LEU A 3 -19.32 51.41 9.45
N LEU A 4 -19.01 50.57 8.46
CA LEU A 4 -17.82 49.71 8.49
C LEU A 4 -17.53 49.06 9.87
N SER A 5 -18.51 48.36 10.41
CA SER A 5 -18.40 47.61 11.66
C SER A 5 -19.43 46.48 11.56
N PHE A 6 -19.13 45.28 11.10
CA PHE A 6 -17.89 44.51 11.19
C PHE A 6 -17.64 43.83 9.84
N THR A 7 -16.53 44.21 9.23
CA THR A 7 -15.52 43.34 8.63
C THR A 7 -15.81 41.84 8.79
N ILE A 8 -16.11 41.18 7.67
CA ILE A 8 -15.43 39.94 7.24
C ILE A 8 -15.01 39.05 8.42
N THR A 9 -15.97 38.39 9.07
CA THR A 9 -15.67 37.31 10.04
C THR A 9 -16.50 36.07 9.73
N ILE A 10 -16.74 35.78 8.45
CA ILE A 10 -16.97 34.40 7.98
C ILE A 10 -16.25 34.22 6.62
N LEU A 11 -15.01 34.69 6.55
CA LEU A 11 -13.97 33.98 5.82
C LEU A 11 -13.12 33.34 6.92
N ALA A 12 -12.92 32.02 6.87
CA ALA A 12 -12.15 31.22 7.83
C ALA A 12 -12.89 30.63 9.05
N VAL A 13 -14.14 30.16 8.91
CA VAL A 13 -14.37 28.78 9.39
C VAL A 13 -13.81 27.90 8.29
N SER A 14 -12.50 27.72 8.43
CA SER A 14 -11.69 26.67 7.89
C SER A 14 -12.55 25.55 7.35
N ILE A 15 -12.48 25.42 6.03
CA ILE A 15 -12.54 24.18 5.29
C ILE A 15 -11.52 23.25 5.96
N THR A 16 -11.86 22.64 7.09
CA THR A 16 -11.37 21.29 7.33
C THR A 16 -12.29 20.44 6.47
N PRO A 17 -11.80 19.86 5.36
CA PRO A 17 -12.45 18.63 4.95
C PRO A 17 -12.49 17.79 6.22
N ALA A 18 -13.62 17.16 6.52
CA ALA A 18 -13.61 16.05 7.45
C ALA A 18 -12.62 15.04 6.86
N TYR A 19 -11.34 15.16 7.24
CA TYR A 19 -10.28 14.27 6.84
C TYR A 19 -10.82 12.91 7.18
N SER A 20 -10.94 12.07 6.15
CA SER A 20 -11.44 10.72 6.33
C SER A 20 -10.49 10.04 7.31
N THR A 21 -10.92 9.92 8.56
CA THR A 21 -10.15 9.35 9.69
C THR A 21 -9.64 7.94 9.40
N LYS A 22 -10.18 7.31 8.35
CA LYS A 22 -9.77 6.01 7.82
C LYS A 22 -8.39 6.02 7.14
N TYR A 23 -7.97 7.13 6.53
CA TYR A 23 -6.71 7.21 5.77
C TYR A 23 -5.53 7.70 6.60
N ASP A 24 -5.82 8.32 7.75
CA ASP A 24 -4.81 8.70 8.75
C ASP A 24 -4.34 7.49 9.59
N ASP A 25 -5.05 6.37 9.52
CA ASP A 25 -4.71 5.13 10.23
C ASP A 25 -3.73 4.25 9.39
N PRO A 26 -2.50 4.01 9.88
CA PRO A 26 -1.53 3.11 9.27
C PRO A 26 -2.08 1.71 8.93
N THR A 27 -3.10 1.27 9.68
CA THR A 27 -3.78 -0.01 9.51
C THR A 27 -4.40 -0.15 8.11
N PHE A 28 -4.85 0.93 7.48
CA PHE A 28 -5.39 0.87 6.11
C PHE A 28 -4.33 0.42 5.09
N TYR A 29 -3.11 0.95 5.19
CA TYR A 29 -2.00 0.60 4.30
C TYR A 29 -1.50 -0.81 4.58
N TYR A 30 -1.39 -1.18 5.86
CA TYR A 30 -1.04 -2.54 6.28
C TYR A 30 -2.03 -3.57 5.73
N ASN A 31 -3.34 -3.34 5.91
CA ASN A 31 -4.39 -4.23 5.44
C ASN A 31 -4.38 -4.35 3.91
N THR A 32 -4.09 -3.26 3.20
CA THR A 32 -3.98 -3.30 1.74
C THR A 32 -2.76 -4.13 1.30
N CYS A 33 -1.59 -3.89 1.90
CA CYS A 33 -0.39 -4.67 1.63
C CYS A 33 -0.60 -6.17 1.88
N THR A 34 -1.15 -6.52 3.05
CA THR A 34 -1.41 -7.92 3.40
C THR A 34 -2.44 -8.58 2.50
N TYR A 35 -3.49 -7.84 2.10
CA TYR A 35 -4.49 -8.35 1.16
C TYR A 35 -3.87 -8.65 -0.21
N VAL A 36 -2.99 -7.77 -0.72
CA VAL A 36 -2.27 -8.03 -1.96
C VAL A 36 -1.39 -9.27 -1.84
N LEU A 37 -0.57 -9.37 -0.80
CA LEU A 37 0.38 -10.47 -0.69
C LEU A 37 -0.30 -11.82 -0.39
N ILE A 38 -1.29 -11.85 0.51
CA ILE A 38 -1.92 -13.11 0.94
C ILE A 38 -3.08 -13.51 0.04
N ARG A 39 -4.03 -12.59 -0.22
CA ARG A 39 -5.26 -12.94 -0.93
C ARG A 39 -5.11 -12.91 -2.44
N TYR A 40 -4.29 -11.99 -2.96
CA TYR A 40 -4.10 -11.85 -4.40
C TYR A 40 -2.90 -12.64 -4.93
N ALA A 41 -1.75 -12.55 -4.26
CA ALA A 41 -0.54 -13.29 -4.64
C ALA A 41 -0.40 -14.67 -3.98
N GLY A 42 -1.20 -14.98 -2.96
CA GLY A 42 -1.27 -16.33 -2.38
C GLY A 42 -0.21 -16.67 -1.34
N PHE A 43 0.61 -15.71 -0.92
CA PHE A 43 1.60 -15.91 0.16
C PHE A 43 0.91 -16.30 1.48
N LYS A 44 1.65 -16.99 2.34
CA LYS A 44 1.16 -17.66 3.54
C LYS A 44 1.66 -17.04 4.84
N ASP A 45 2.50 -16.02 4.74
CA ASP A 45 3.14 -15.43 5.93
C ASP A 45 3.98 -16.47 6.68
N ASN A 46 4.66 -17.32 5.90
CA ASN A 46 5.50 -18.40 6.37
C ASN A 46 6.68 -18.59 5.42
N VAL A 47 7.90 -18.50 5.94
CA VAL A 47 9.14 -18.50 5.13
C VAL A 47 9.24 -19.72 4.21
N ALA A 48 9.02 -20.92 4.72
CA ALA A 48 9.19 -22.15 3.94
C ALA A 48 8.13 -22.26 2.82
N GLN A 49 6.87 -21.99 3.14
CA GLN A 49 5.79 -22.01 2.15
C GLN A 49 5.94 -20.91 1.11
N ASP A 50 6.36 -19.71 1.53
CA ASP A 50 6.54 -18.59 0.61
C ASP A 50 7.76 -18.77 -0.30
N PHE A 51 8.83 -19.43 0.17
CA PHE A 51 9.92 -19.86 -0.72
C PHE A 51 9.46 -20.89 -1.75
N ALA A 52 8.68 -21.89 -1.35
CA ALA A 52 8.12 -22.84 -2.30
C ALA A 52 7.22 -22.14 -3.33
N ASN A 53 6.40 -21.18 -2.87
CA ASN A 53 5.54 -20.38 -3.73
C ASN A 53 6.34 -19.56 -4.76
N ILE A 54 7.47 -18.97 -4.35
CA ILE A 54 8.39 -18.24 -5.23
C ILE A 54 9.07 -19.19 -6.23
N GLY A 55 9.71 -20.25 -5.75
CA GLY A 55 10.49 -21.17 -6.60
C GLY A 55 9.65 -21.88 -7.66
N LEU A 56 8.37 -22.10 -7.39
CA LEU A 56 7.41 -22.71 -8.31
C LEU A 56 6.62 -21.69 -9.15
N ASN A 57 6.90 -20.38 -9.01
CA ASN A 57 6.13 -19.29 -9.61
C ASN A 57 4.61 -19.40 -9.36
N GLN A 58 4.22 -20.00 -8.24
CA GLN A 58 2.82 -20.26 -7.88
C GLN A 58 2.05 -18.95 -7.65
N TYR A 59 2.72 -17.88 -7.20
CA TYR A 59 2.10 -16.58 -6.99
C TYR A 59 1.58 -15.98 -8.30
N GLN A 60 2.29 -16.15 -9.42
CA GLN A 60 1.84 -15.70 -10.74
C GLN A 60 0.58 -16.44 -11.19
N THR A 61 0.56 -17.76 -10.98
CA THR A 61 -0.63 -18.58 -11.26
C THR A 61 -1.81 -18.18 -10.38
N THR A 62 -1.56 -17.89 -9.10
CA THR A 62 -2.58 -17.43 -8.16
C THR A 62 -3.17 -16.10 -8.59
N ILE A 63 -2.33 -15.13 -9.01
CA ILE A 63 -2.77 -13.82 -9.51
C ILE A 63 -3.64 -13.95 -10.76
N ARG A 64 -3.21 -14.79 -11.72
CA ARG A 64 -3.96 -15.06 -12.96
C ARG A 64 -5.35 -15.63 -12.64
N ASN A 65 -5.40 -16.57 -11.71
CA ASN A 65 -6.61 -17.31 -11.32
C ASN A 65 -7.41 -16.63 -10.21
N ALA A 66 -6.95 -15.50 -9.66
CA ALA A 66 -7.66 -14.78 -8.62
C ALA A 66 -9.08 -14.39 -9.09
N SER A 67 -10.06 -14.55 -8.20
CA SER A 67 -11.46 -14.24 -8.51
C SER A 67 -11.62 -12.75 -8.84
N GLN A 68 -12.66 -12.43 -9.60
CA GLN A 68 -12.94 -11.04 -9.97
C GLN A 68 -13.16 -10.15 -8.74
N VAL A 69 -13.73 -10.70 -7.66
CA VAL A 69 -13.89 -9.99 -6.39
C VAL A 69 -12.55 -9.57 -5.81
N VAL A 70 -11.59 -10.51 -5.71
CA VAL A 70 -10.24 -10.21 -5.19
C VAL A 70 -9.53 -9.17 -6.06
N LYS A 71 -9.58 -9.33 -7.40
CA LYS A 71 -9.01 -8.38 -8.36
C LYS A 71 -9.60 -6.97 -8.18
N ASN A 72 -10.92 -6.87 -8.07
CA ASN A 72 -11.61 -5.60 -7.87
C ASN A 72 -11.26 -4.97 -6.53
N THR A 73 -11.22 -5.74 -5.45
CA THR A 73 -10.84 -5.23 -4.11
C THR A 73 -9.43 -4.65 -4.13
N VAL A 74 -8.46 -5.37 -4.70
CA VAL A 74 -7.07 -4.89 -4.81
C VAL A 74 -6.98 -3.62 -5.66
N LYS A 75 -7.70 -3.58 -6.80
CA LYS A 75 -7.76 -2.37 -7.64
C LYS A 75 -8.33 -1.18 -6.89
N ILE A 76 -9.42 -1.36 -6.16
CA ILE A 76 -10.08 -0.29 -5.40
C ILE A 76 -9.19 0.21 -4.26
N THR A 77 -8.57 -0.68 -3.49
CA THR A 77 -7.74 -0.27 -2.34
C THR A 77 -6.45 0.40 -2.79
N ILE A 78 -5.79 -0.10 -3.84
CA ILE A 78 -4.61 0.56 -4.41
C ILE A 78 -4.99 1.92 -5.02
N LEU A 79 -6.09 2.01 -5.78
CA LEU A 79 -6.58 3.30 -6.29
C LEU A 79 -6.80 4.30 -5.15
N ALA A 80 -7.48 3.89 -4.07
CA ALA A 80 -7.76 4.74 -2.92
C ALA A 80 -6.48 5.23 -2.24
N ILE A 81 -5.46 4.36 -2.08
CA ILE A 81 -4.16 4.76 -1.53
C ILE A 81 -3.52 5.88 -2.36
N TYR A 82 -3.41 5.68 -3.67
CA TYR A 82 -2.67 6.60 -4.54
C TYR A 82 -3.38 7.91 -4.82
N THR A 83 -4.70 7.94 -4.75
CA THR A 83 -5.49 9.08 -5.20
C THR A 83 -6.19 9.85 -4.10
N THR A 84 -6.64 9.17 -3.04
CA THR A 84 -7.43 9.80 -1.98
C THR A 84 -6.66 9.85 -0.66
N ALA A 85 -6.00 8.75 -0.28
CA ALA A 85 -5.35 8.63 1.02
C ALA A 85 -4.02 9.40 1.08
N LEU A 86 -3.17 9.24 0.04
CA LEU A 86 -1.84 9.84 -0.01
C LEU A 86 -1.72 10.97 -1.01
N ASP A 87 -2.72 11.18 -1.88
CA ASP A 87 -2.72 12.19 -2.94
C ASP A 87 -1.38 12.19 -3.72
N ILE A 88 -1.04 11.03 -4.29
CA ILE A 88 0.19 10.81 -5.07
C ILE A 88 -0.06 11.13 -6.54
N ILE A 89 -1.19 10.66 -7.08
CA ILE A 89 -1.65 10.98 -8.44
C ILE A 89 -3.15 11.27 -8.45
N PRO A 90 -3.66 12.10 -9.37
CA PRO A 90 -5.10 12.30 -9.52
C PRO A 90 -5.79 11.02 -10.03
N PRO A 91 -7.08 10.79 -9.68
CA PRO A 91 -7.84 9.62 -10.12
C PRO A 91 -7.85 9.38 -11.62
N THR A 92 -7.84 10.45 -12.41
CA THR A 92 -7.84 10.41 -13.88
C THR A 92 -6.56 9.83 -14.47
N GLN A 93 -5.46 9.80 -13.71
CA GLN A 93 -4.18 9.24 -14.13
C GLN A 93 -3.99 7.79 -13.70
N PHE A 94 -4.84 7.26 -12.81
CA PHE A 94 -4.73 5.87 -12.36
C PHE A 94 -5.24 4.91 -13.43
N SER A 95 -4.31 4.27 -14.14
CA SER A 95 -4.59 3.33 -15.24
C SER A 95 -4.40 1.87 -14.82
N THR A 96 -4.84 0.94 -15.67
CA THR A 96 -4.55 -0.50 -15.49
C THR A 96 -3.04 -0.77 -15.50
N MET A 97 -2.26 -0.02 -16.29
CA MET A 97 -0.80 -0.14 -16.32
C MET A 97 -0.19 0.25 -14.97
N TRP A 98 -0.62 1.39 -14.40
CA TRP A 98 -0.20 1.82 -13.07
C TRP A 98 -0.49 0.76 -12.00
N PHE A 99 -1.72 0.23 -12.01
CA PHE A 99 -2.11 -0.86 -11.14
C PHE A 99 -1.17 -2.06 -11.24
N THR A 100 -0.86 -2.52 -12.45
CA THR A 100 0.06 -3.64 -12.69
C THR A 100 1.47 -3.34 -12.19
N ILE A 101 2.02 -2.15 -12.46
CA ILE A 101 3.36 -1.76 -11.99
C ILE A 101 3.43 -1.79 -10.47
N ILE A 102 2.50 -1.10 -9.81
CA ILE A 102 2.48 -0.97 -8.35
C ILE A 102 2.35 -2.33 -7.66
N THR A 103 1.41 -3.16 -8.12
CA THR A 103 1.19 -4.48 -7.52
C THR A 103 2.39 -5.41 -7.76
N ASN A 104 2.99 -5.38 -8.96
CA ASN A 104 4.20 -6.13 -9.25
C ASN A 104 5.37 -5.68 -8.38
N ASN A 105 5.59 -4.37 -8.23
CA ASN A 105 6.67 -3.84 -7.40
C ASN A 105 6.49 -4.20 -5.92
N LEU A 106 5.26 -4.20 -5.41
CA LEU A 106 4.96 -4.66 -4.05
C LEU A 106 5.29 -6.15 -3.87
N ILE A 107 4.85 -6.99 -4.82
CA ILE A 107 5.10 -8.44 -4.78
C ILE A 107 6.59 -8.74 -4.95
N LEU A 108 7.26 -8.12 -5.92
CA LEU A 108 8.69 -8.31 -6.16
C LEU A 108 9.53 -7.79 -4.99
N GLY A 109 9.14 -6.67 -4.38
CA GLY A 109 9.76 -6.16 -3.16
C GLY A 109 9.66 -7.18 -2.02
N TYR A 110 8.48 -7.77 -1.81
CA TYR A 110 8.31 -8.85 -0.83
C TYR A 110 9.18 -10.06 -1.14
N THR A 111 9.12 -10.60 -2.37
CA THR A 111 9.89 -11.79 -2.75
C THR A 111 11.40 -11.59 -2.59
N THR A 112 11.91 -10.43 -3.01
CA THR A 112 13.32 -10.06 -2.87
C THR A 112 13.70 -9.93 -1.40
N SER A 113 12.87 -9.23 -0.62
CA SER A 113 13.05 -9.08 0.83
C SER A 113 13.06 -10.43 1.55
N LEU A 114 12.24 -11.39 1.12
CA LEU A 114 12.20 -12.73 1.68
C LEU A 114 13.49 -13.51 1.40
N LEU A 115 13.93 -13.51 0.14
CA LEU A 115 15.16 -14.17 -0.30
C LEU A 115 16.40 -13.58 0.39
N ASP A 116 16.45 -12.26 0.52
CA ASP A 116 17.66 -11.59 0.97
C ASP A 116 17.73 -11.46 2.50
N THR A 117 16.65 -11.02 3.15
CA THR A 117 16.72 -10.51 4.53
C THR A 117 15.73 -11.17 5.49
N LEU A 118 14.43 -11.20 5.17
CA LEU A 118 13.39 -11.64 6.12
C LEU A 118 13.58 -13.10 6.54
N SER A 119 13.99 -13.98 5.63
CA SER A 119 14.23 -15.40 5.93
C SER A 119 15.35 -15.66 6.94
N ARG A 120 16.23 -14.68 7.17
CA ARG A 120 17.31 -14.75 8.17
C ARG A 120 16.83 -14.44 9.59
N ILE A 121 15.62 -13.88 9.73
CA ILE A 121 15.05 -13.53 11.04
C ILE A 121 14.33 -14.77 11.59
N GLN A 122 14.78 -15.25 12.76
CA GLN A 122 14.17 -16.41 13.40
C GLN A 122 12.72 -16.14 13.81
N ASN A 123 11.85 -17.14 13.61
CA ASN A 123 10.43 -17.11 14.00
C ASN A 123 9.64 -15.90 13.42
N ILE A 124 10.07 -15.38 12.27
CA ILE A 124 9.39 -14.26 11.60
C ILE A 124 8.09 -14.71 10.94
N LYS A 125 7.12 -13.81 10.95
CA LYS A 125 5.99 -13.78 10.01
C LYS A 125 6.35 -12.82 8.87
N PRO A 126 6.87 -13.31 7.73
CA PRO A 126 7.53 -12.47 6.74
C PRO A 126 6.61 -11.46 6.04
N VAL A 127 5.38 -11.84 5.68
CA VAL A 127 4.40 -10.91 5.11
C VAL A 127 4.02 -9.86 6.14
N THR A 128 3.76 -10.28 7.38
CA THR A 128 3.45 -9.35 8.49
C THR A 128 4.59 -8.34 8.68
N ALA A 129 5.84 -8.81 8.72
CA ALA A 129 7.01 -7.95 8.91
C ALA A 129 7.22 -6.98 7.74
N TYR A 130 7.11 -7.48 6.50
CA TYR A 130 7.23 -6.66 5.30
C TYR A 130 6.12 -5.61 5.19
N CYS A 131 4.87 -5.99 5.45
CA CYS A 131 3.77 -5.05 5.39
C CYS A 131 3.81 -4.02 6.51
N LYS A 132 4.31 -4.38 7.71
CA LYS A 132 4.63 -3.39 8.74
C LYS A 132 5.68 -2.42 8.24
N PHE A 133 6.76 -2.88 7.62
CA PHE A 133 7.78 -2.00 7.05
C PHE A 133 7.20 -1.04 6.00
N VAL A 134 6.36 -1.53 5.08
CA VAL A 134 5.68 -0.70 4.08
C VAL A 134 4.79 0.37 4.73
N SER A 135 4.08 0.03 5.82
CA SER A 135 3.04 0.88 6.43
C SER A 135 3.44 1.58 7.72
N ASN A 136 4.68 1.43 8.21
CA ASN A 136 5.10 1.98 9.50
C ASN A 136 5.69 3.39 9.34
N GLY A 137 5.56 4.19 10.40
CA GLY A 137 5.99 5.58 10.42
C GLY A 137 4.86 6.57 10.13
N GLY A 138 5.23 7.85 10.05
CA GLY A 138 4.27 8.91 9.73
C GLY A 138 3.79 8.86 8.28
N ILE A 139 2.69 9.54 7.98
CA ILE A 139 2.06 9.56 6.64
C ILE A 139 3.03 9.92 5.52
N ASN A 140 4.04 10.77 5.78
CA ASN A 140 5.06 11.14 4.80
C ASN A 140 5.99 9.96 4.44
N ILE A 141 6.34 9.11 5.42
CA ILE A 141 7.16 7.91 5.19
C ILE A 141 6.35 6.89 4.39
N ILE A 142 5.08 6.69 4.76
CA ILE A 142 4.17 5.82 4.02
C ILE A 142 4.02 6.33 2.58
N LYS A 143 3.78 7.63 2.39
CA LYS A 143 3.72 8.28 1.06
C LYS A 143 4.99 8.04 0.26
N HIS A 144 6.15 8.20 0.88
CA HIS A 144 7.43 7.92 0.24
C HIS A 144 7.53 6.45 -0.22
N ASN A 145 7.20 5.49 0.63
CA ASN A 145 7.22 4.06 0.28
C ASN A 145 6.32 3.73 -0.92
N PHE A 146 5.11 4.32 -0.98
CA PHE A 146 4.21 4.14 -2.13
C PHE A 146 4.71 4.85 -3.39
N ILE A 147 5.31 6.05 -3.29
CA ILE A 147 5.98 6.69 -4.43
C ILE A 147 7.12 5.81 -4.94
N THR A 148 7.93 5.21 -4.07
CA THR A 148 8.98 4.27 -4.47
C THR A 148 8.39 3.10 -5.25
N MET A 149 7.28 2.51 -4.79
CA MET A 149 6.59 1.41 -5.47
C MET A 149 6.02 1.77 -6.86
N GLN A 150 5.92 3.05 -7.23
CA GLN A 150 5.58 3.45 -8.59
C GLN A 150 6.69 3.18 -9.60
N ASN A 151 7.94 3.25 -9.14
CA ASN A 151 9.11 3.25 -10.01
C ASN A 151 9.94 1.98 -9.84
N GLU A 152 9.98 1.42 -8.62
CA GLU A 152 10.81 0.28 -8.27
C GLU A 152 10.24 -0.54 -7.12
N ARG A 153 10.90 -1.65 -6.80
CA ARG A 153 10.55 -2.51 -5.66
C ARG A 153 11.05 -1.90 -4.35
N LEU A 154 10.20 -1.89 -3.33
CA LEU A 154 10.62 -1.50 -1.98
C LEU A 154 11.32 -2.69 -1.30
N LEU A 155 12.53 -2.48 -0.77
CA LEU A 155 13.32 -3.56 -0.16
C LEU A 155 13.33 -3.42 1.36
N PHE A 156 12.99 -4.50 2.05
CA PHE A 156 13.14 -4.57 3.50
C PHE A 156 14.63 -4.62 3.86
N GLN A 157 15.05 -3.73 4.75
CA GLN A 157 16.40 -3.65 5.28
C GLN A 157 16.34 -3.77 6.80
N LEU A 158 17.31 -4.47 7.39
CA LEU A 158 17.53 -4.42 8.83
C LEU A 158 18.21 -3.08 9.14
N GLY A 159 17.56 -2.28 9.99
CA GLY A 159 18.16 -1.08 10.57
C GLY A 159 19.14 -1.41 11.69
#